data_AF-A0A485AYT8-F1
#
_entry.id   AF-A0A485AYT8-F1
#
_cell.length_a   1.000
_cell.length_b   1.000
_cell.length_c   1.000
_cell.angle_alpha   90.00
_cell.angle_beta   90.00
_cell.angle_gamma   90.00
#
_symmetry.space_group_name_H-M   'P 1'
#
loop_
_entity.id
_entity.type
_entity.pdbx_description
1 polymer ?
#
loop_
_entity_poly.entity_id
_entity_poly.type
_entity_poly.pdbx_seq_one_letter_code
_entity_poly.pdbx_strand_id
1 'polypeptide(L)'
;MQRWEHNLKQLNRMSVPDQEMMIGRTKEANEEIDGDDRPETSHLTRVDLKEDGKGLKIVRQSLPYGTASGTHGLYFCAYCARLHNIEQQLLSMFW
;
A
#
# COMPACT_ATOMS: atom_id res chain seq x y z
N MET A 1 -6.92 -12.90 -0.78
CA MET A 1 -7.09 -12.10 -2.01
C MET A 1 -8.00 -10.92 -1.71
N GLN A 2 -7.78 -9.77 -2.32
CA GLN A 2 -8.64 -8.58 -2.17
C GLN A 2 -8.67 -7.77 -3.47
N ARG A 3 -9.86 -7.39 -3.96
CA ARG A 3 -10.01 -6.59 -5.17
C ARG A 3 -10.21 -5.12 -4.81
N TRP A 4 -9.39 -4.24 -5.37
CA TRP A 4 -9.47 -2.79 -5.18
C TRP A 4 -9.87 -2.10 -6.48
N GLU A 5 -10.94 -1.31 -6.43
CA GLU A 5 -11.35 -0.44 -7.54
C GLU A 5 -10.76 0.96 -7.32
N HIS A 6 -10.04 1.48 -8.31
CA HIS A 6 -9.39 2.78 -8.20
C HIS A 6 -10.25 3.90 -8.81
N ASN A 7 -10.37 5.00 -8.08
CA ASN A 7 -10.87 6.25 -8.61
C ASN A 7 -9.69 7.14 -9.03
N LEU A 8 -9.17 6.93 -10.25
CA LEU A 8 -8.03 7.70 -10.75
C LEU A 8 -8.36 9.18 -10.94
N LYS A 9 -9.63 9.55 -11.14
CA LYS A 9 -10.06 10.96 -11.20
C LYS A 9 -9.86 11.65 -9.85
N GLN A 10 -10.08 10.95 -8.74
CA GLN A 10 -9.80 11.47 -7.40
C GLN A 10 -8.29 11.56 -7.15
N LEU A 11 -7.54 10.51 -7.49
CA LEU A 11 -6.07 10.51 -7.35
C LEU A 11 -5.43 11.67 -8.11
N ASN A 12 -5.87 11.93 -9.35
CA ASN A 12 -5.32 12.99 -10.20
C ASN A 12 -5.66 14.42 -9.74
N ARG A 13 -6.52 14.59 -8.72
CA ARG A 13 -6.76 15.89 -8.09
C ARG A 13 -5.74 16.21 -6.99
N MET A 14 -5.04 15.20 -6.49
CA MET A 14 -3.99 15.38 -5.48
C MET A 14 -2.70 15.84 -6.15
N SER A 15 -1.95 16.72 -5.49
CA SER A 15 -0.59 17.04 -5.92
C SER A 15 0.30 15.80 -5.85
N VAL A 16 1.40 15.77 -6.62
CA VAL A 16 2.36 14.65 -6.53
C VAL A 16 2.91 14.50 -5.10
N PRO A 17 3.35 15.57 -4.40
CA PRO A 17 3.79 15.46 -3.01
C PRO A 17 2.73 14.84 -2.07
N ASP A 18 1.45 15.18 -2.21
CA ASP A 18 0.40 14.59 -1.39
C ASP A 18 0.23 13.08 -1.67
N GLN A 19 0.38 12.67 -2.93
CA GLN A 19 0.35 11.24 -3.29
C GLN A 19 1.57 10.49 -2.73
N GLU A 20 2.74 11.12 -2.74
CA GLU A 20 3.95 10.55 -2.17
C GLU A 20 3.82 10.38 -0.65
N MET A 21 3.22 11.35 0.05
CA MET A 21 2.92 11.25 1.48
C MET A 21 1.82 10.22 1.80
N MET A 22 0.85 10.04 0.91
CA MET A 22 -0.14 8.95 1.01
C MET A 22 0.52 7.56 0.90
N ILE A 23 1.53 7.41 0.06
CA ILE A 23 2.18 6.10 -0.20
C ILE A 23 3.38 5.85 0.73
N GLY A 24 4.18 6.87 1.05
CA GLY A 24 5.45 6.78 1.77
C GLY A 24 6.68 6.61 0.85
N ARG A 25 6.55 6.87 -0.45
CA ARG A 25 7.65 6.81 -1.43
C ARG A 25 7.51 7.90 -2.49
N THR A 26 8.62 8.37 -3.03
CA THR A 26 8.62 9.31 -4.16
C THR A 26 8.06 8.65 -5.41
N LYS A 27 7.31 9.39 -6.24
CA LYS A 27 6.49 8.80 -7.30
C LYS A 27 7.31 8.39 -8.53
N GLU A 28 8.29 9.20 -8.89
CA GLU A 28 9.11 8.98 -10.09
C GLU A 28 10.33 8.12 -9.78
N ALA A 29 11.11 8.49 -8.75
CA ALA A 29 12.33 7.78 -8.36
C ALA A 29 12.06 6.54 -7.49
N ASN A 30 10.84 6.40 -6.94
CA ASN A 30 10.47 5.28 -6.06
C ASN A 30 11.40 5.15 -4.84
N GLU A 31 11.89 6.27 -4.32
CA GLU A 31 12.72 6.31 -3.12
C GLU A 31 11.85 6.29 -1.87
N GLU A 32 12.32 5.64 -0.81
CA GLU A 32 11.60 5.64 0.46
C GLU A 32 11.72 7.00 1.14
N ILE A 33 10.58 7.55 1.58
CA ILE A 33 10.57 8.72 2.46
C ILE A 33 10.78 8.21 3.89
N ASP A 34 11.60 8.87 4.70
CA ASP A 34 11.86 8.44 6.07
C ASP A 34 10.56 8.27 6.87
N GLY A 35 10.54 7.30 7.78
CA GLY A 35 9.38 7.03 8.65
C GLY A 35 9.01 8.23 9.52
N ASP A 36 9.99 9.00 9.96
CA ASP A 36 9.79 10.21 10.78
C ASP A 36 9.32 11.41 9.94
N ASP A 37 9.52 11.36 8.61
CA ASP A 37 9.19 12.43 7.66
C ASP A 37 7.89 12.16 6.87
N ARG A 38 7.20 11.05 7.13
CA ARG A 38 5.94 10.68 6.46
C ARG A 38 4.79 10.47 7.45
N PRO A 39 3.52 10.70 7.04
CA PRO A 39 2.38 10.50 7.93
C PRO A 39 2.27 9.07 8.46
N GLU A 40 1.78 8.92 9.70
CA GLU A 40 1.41 7.61 10.27
C GLU A 40 0.37 6.87 9.42
N THR A 41 -0.44 7.62 8.67
CA THR A 41 -1.47 7.11 7.76
C THR A 41 -0.93 6.71 6.38
N SER A 42 0.35 6.96 6.09
CA SER A 42 0.95 6.54 4.82
C SER A 42 0.91 5.01 4.67
N HIS A 43 0.74 4.52 3.44
CA HIS A 43 0.64 3.09 3.20
C HIS A 43 1.85 2.33 3.75
N LEU A 44 3.06 2.84 3.53
CA LEU A 44 4.29 2.19 3.98
C LEU A 44 4.38 2.12 5.51
N THR A 45 3.95 3.17 6.23
CA THR A 45 3.87 3.14 7.70
C THR A 45 2.83 2.13 8.18
N ARG A 46 1.69 1.98 7.48
CA ARG A 46 0.69 0.98 7.87
C ARG A 46 1.12 -0.47 7.65
N VAL A 47 2.03 -0.75 6.71
CA VAL A 47 2.35 -2.14 6.33
C VAL A 47 3.79 -2.60 6.57
N ASP A 48 4.78 -1.70 6.74
CA ASP A 48 6.14 -2.08 7.17
C ASP A 48 6.21 -2.28 8.69
N LEU A 49 5.44 -3.25 9.17
CA LEU A 49 5.32 -3.57 10.58
C LEU A 49 6.48 -4.45 11.05
N LYS A 50 6.88 -4.24 12.31
CA LYS A 50 7.88 -5.05 13.01
C LYS A 50 7.31 -5.48 14.36
N GLU A 51 7.57 -6.73 14.74
CA GLU A 51 7.34 -7.27 16.10
C GLU A 51 8.72 -7.65 16.66
N ASP A 52 9.11 -7.08 17.80
CA ASP A 52 10.43 -7.26 18.42
C ASP A 52 11.60 -7.04 17.43
N GLY A 53 11.46 -6.00 16.59
CA GLY A 53 12.44 -5.65 15.55
C GLY A 53 12.39 -6.55 14.30
N LYS A 54 11.58 -7.62 14.28
CA LYS A 54 11.45 -8.53 13.14
C LYS A 54 10.30 -8.12 12.23
N GLY A 55 10.60 -7.95 10.94
CA GLY A 55 9.60 -7.54 9.94
C GLY A 55 8.53 -8.60 9.66
N LEU A 56 7.27 -8.18 9.62
CA LEU A 56 6.12 -9.01 9.25
C LEU A 56 5.99 -9.12 7.72
N LYS A 57 6.88 -9.90 7.10
CA LYS A 57 6.98 -9.97 5.63
C LYS A 57 5.95 -10.91 4.99
N ILE A 58 5.60 -10.61 3.74
CA ILE A 58 4.68 -11.36 2.88
C ILE A 58 5.24 -11.39 1.45
N VAL A 59 4.84 -12.38 0.64
CA VAL A 59 5.14 -12.43 -0.80
C VAL A 59 3.92 -11.95 -1.58
N ARG A 60 4.00 -10.78 -2.21
CA ARG A 60 2.90 -10.23 -3.01
C ARG A 60 3.00 -10.70 -4.47
N GLN A 61 1.86 -11.04 -5.04
CA GLN A 61 1.66 -11.41 -6.45
C GLN A 61 0.53 -10.55 -7.07
N SER A 62 0.41 -9.31 -6.58
CA SER A 62 -0.66 -8.40 -6.99
C SER A 62 -0.44 -7.91 -8.43
N LEU A 63 -1.51 -7.79 -9.19
CA LEU A 63 -1.48 -7.31 -10.57
C LEU A 63 -2.55 -6.23 -10.82
N PRO A 64 -2.28 -5.23 -11.69
CA PRO A 64 -3.32 -4.37 -12.22
C PRO A 64 -4.37 -5.17 -12.98
N TYR A 65 -5.63 -4.72 -12.98
CA TYR A 65 -6.70 -5.32 -13.76
C TYR A 65 -7.68 -4.27 -14.28
N GLY A 66 -8.50 -4.65 -15.25
CA GLY A 66 -9.67 -3.90 -15.70
C GLY A 66 -9.51 -3.26 -17.07
N THR A 67 -10.37 -2.29 -17.37
CA THR A 67 -10.38 -1.55 -18.64
C THR A 67 -10.15 -0.06 -18.39
N ALA A 68 -9.55 0.64 -19.35
CA ALA A 68 -9.23 2.06 -19.19
C ALA A 68 -10.47 2.94 -18.97
N SER A 69 -11.59 2.64 -19.63
CA SER A 69 -12.85 3.41 -19.55
C SER A 69 -13.89 2.85 -18.57
N GLY A 70 -13.64 1.66 -18.01
CA GLY A 70 -14.54 0.98 -17.07
C GLY A 70 -13.88 0.77 -15.71
N THR A 71 -14.32 -0.24 -14.97
CA THR A 71 -13.72 -0.59 -13.68
C THR A 71 -12.29 -1.09 -13.86
N HIS A 72 -11.36 -0.50 -13.11
CA HIS A 72 -9.96 -0.89 -13.06
C HIS A 72 -9.37 -0.65 -11.66
N GLY A 73 -8.24 -1.28 -11.39
CA GLY A 73 -7.52 -1.10 -10.13
C GLY A 73 -6.51 -2.21 -9.90
N LEU A 74 -6.36 -2.63 -8.65
CA LEU A 74 -5.37 -3.63 -8.22
C LEU A 74 -6.07 -4.87 -7.68
N TYR A 75 -5.68 -6.04 -8.18
CA TYR A 75 -6.04 -7.30 -7.56
C TYR A 75 -4.93 -7.70 -6.60
N PHE A 76 -5.14 -7.48 -5.30
CA PHE A 76 -4.17 -7.80 -4.27
C PHE A 76 -4.13 -9.31 -4.03
N CYS A 77 -2.93 -9.88 -4.19
CA CYS A 77 -2.62 -11.27 -3.91
C CYS A 77 -1.38 -11.33 -3.03
N ALA A 78 -1.45 -12.08 -1.93
CA ALA A 78 -0.29 -12.30 -1.08
C ALA A 78 -0.28 -13.73 -0.53
N TYR A 79 0.92 -14.26 -0.40
CA TYR A 79 1.22 -15.52 0.25
C TYR A 79 2.09 -15.26 1.48
N CYS A 80 1.86 -16.04 2.53
CA CYS A 80 2.73 -16.06 3.70
C CYS A 80 2.61 -17.44 4.36
N ALA A 81 3.71 -17.90 4.98
CA ALA A 81 3.69 -19.13 5.77
C ALA A 81 2.83 -19.01 7.05
N ARG A 82 2.54 -17.77 7.49
CA ARG A 82 1.69 -17.46 8.63
C ARG A 82 0.67 -16.40 8.24
N LEU A 83 -0.61 -16.69 8.42
CA LEU A 83 -1.69 -15.73 8.14
C LEU A 83 -1.58 -14.46 9.01
N HIS A 84 -1.00 -14.61 10.21
CA HIS A 84 -0.67 -13.52 11.15
C HIS A 84 -0.09 -12.28 10.47
N ASN A 85 0.93 -12.43 9.62
CA ASN A 85 1.60 -11.28 9.00
C ASN A 85 0.64 -10.46 8.11
N ILE A 86 -0.26 -11.15 7.40
CA ILE A 86 -1.25 -10.50 6.54
C ILE A 86 -2.34 -9.84 7.40
N GLU A 87 -2.79 -10.54 8.44
CA GLU A 87 -3.83 -10.03 9.34
C GLU A 87 -3.37 -8.78 10.11
N GLN A 88 -2.16 -8.75 10.64
CA GLN A 88 -1.62 -7.56 11.32
C GLN A 88 -1.52 -6.36 10.37
N GLN A 89 -1.12 -6.57 9.12
CA GLN A 89 -1.11 -5.50 8.12
C GLN A 89 -2.53 -5.01 7.81
N LEU A 90 -3.53 -5.90 7.75
CA LEU A 90 -4.93 -5.50 7.54
C LEU A 90 -5.54 -4.77 8.74
N LEU A 91 -5.32 -5.27 9.96
CA LEU A 91 -5.75 -4.58 11.19
C LEU A 91 -5.15 -3.18 11.21
N SER A 92 -3.86 -3.07 10.89
CA SER A 92 -3.21 -1.78 10.76
C SER A 92 -3.84 -0.91 9.67
N MET A 93 -4.11 -1.43 8.48
CA MET A 93 -4.68 -0.60 7.40
C MET A 93 -6.09 -0.06 7.66
N PHE A 94 -6.89 -0.73 8.50
CA PHE A 94 -8.32 -0.44 8.66
C PHE A 94 -8.77 -0.09 10.09
N TRP A 95 -7.84 -0.08 11.06
CA TRP A 95 -8.05 0.39 12.43
C TRP A 95 -7.02 1.46 12.79
#